data_AF-A0A2E7MXU1-F1
#
_entry.id   AF-A0A2E7MXU1-F1
#
_cell.length_a   1.000
_cell.length_b   1.000
_cell.length_c   1.000
_cell.angle_alpha   90.00
_cell.angle_beta   90.00
_cell.angle_gamma   90.00
#
_symmetry.space_group_name_H-M   'P 1'
#
loop_
_entity.id
_entity.type
_entity.pdbx_description
1 polymer ?
#
loop_
_entity_poly.entity_id
_entity_poly.type
_entity_poly.pdbx_seq_one_letter_code
_entity_poly.pdbx_strand_id
1 'polypeptide(L)'
;MLTKDIENNFPFLSVVNYGGQEYIGIVINQDASVTSMYVYTELHTKAEQERFLELGDVWWWESNRMIPINIFLAIEMKPYKYCIMTMNSKDVKVSIGPCVNLNNLAVKRIKRKSVQLVRKPPRD
;
A
#
# COMPACT_ATOMS: atom_id res chain seq x y z
N MET A 1 3.31 -6.32 22.15
CA MET A 1 1.93 -5.88 22.50
C MET A 1 1.59 -4.56 21.83
N LEU A 2 2.49 -3.56 21.75
CA LEU A 2 2.24 -2.30 21.01
C LEU A 2 1.91 -2.47 19.51
N THR A 3 2.49 -3.46 18.82
CA THR A 3 2.30 -3.63 17.37
C THR A 3 0.89 -4.06 16.99
N LYS A 4 0.18 -4.77 17.87
CA LYS A 4 -1.22 -5.17 17.65
C LYS A 4 -2.20 -4.01 17.78
N ASP A 5 -1.89 -3.05 18.65
CA ASP A 5 -2.74 -1.88 18.87
C ASP A 5 -2.68 -0.92 17.67
N ILE A 6 -1.53 -0.87 16.98
CA ILE A 6 -1.38 -0.11 15.73
C ILE A 6 -2.18 -0.76 14.60
N GLU A 7 -2.13 -2.09 14.44
CA GLU A 7 -2.89 -2.79 13.41
C GLU A 7 -4.42 -2.60 13.54
N ASN A 8 -4.92 -2.58 14.78
CA ASN A 8 -6.35 -2.42 15.03
C ASN A 8 -6.85 -0.99 14.81
N ASN A 9 -6.06 0.01 15.21
CA ASN A 9 -6.47 1.42 15.14
C ASN A 9 -6.08 2.09 13.82
N PHE A 10 -4.99 1.66 13.20
CA PHE A 10 -4.40 2.26 12.00
C PHE A 10 -4.00 1.17 10.98
N PRO A 11 -4.97 0.46 10.39
CA PRO A 11 -4.70 -0.69 9.51
C PRO A 11 -3.96 -0.33 8.22
N PHE A 12 -3.85 0.96 7.89
CA PHE A 12 -3.12 1.48 6.74
C PHE A 12 -1.63 1.73 7.01
N LEU A 13 -1.19 1.70 8.27
CA LEU A 13 0.22 1.84 8.63
C LEU A 13 0.96 0.52 8.45
N SER A 14 2.17 0.63 7.94
CA SER A 14 3.08 -0.48 7.69
C SER A 14 4.39 -0.26 8.43
N VAL A 15 4.95 -1.38 8.89
CA VAL A 15 6.26 -1.43 9.54
C VAL A 15 7.23 -2.08 8.57
N VAL A 16 8.26 -1.33 8.20
CA VAL A 16 9.24 -1.70 7.17
C VAL A 16 10.62 -1.77 7.79
N ASN A 17 11.30 -2.90 7.63
CA ASN A 17 12.69 -3.07 8.03
C ASN A 17 13.61 -2.84 6.83
N TYR A 18 14.56 -1.92 6.97
CA TYR A 18 15.56 -1.58 5.94
C TYR A 18 16.87 -1.16 6.59
N GLY A 19 17.99 -1.75 6.16
CA GLY A 19 19.33 -1.41 6.68
C GLY A 19 19.50 -1.64 8.19
N GLY A 20 18.75 -2.57 8.77
CA GLY A 20 18.74 -2.83 10.23
C GLY A 20 17.96 -1.81 11.05
N GLN A 21 17.26 -0.87 10.41
CA GLN A 21 16.36 0.09 11.05
C GLN A 21 14.91 -0.22 10.70
N GLU A 22 14.00 0.15 11.61
CA GLU A 22 12.57 0.00 11.45
C GLU A 22 11.93 1.36 11.16
N TYR A 23 11.12 1.39 10.09
CA TYR A 23 10.39 2.56 9.64
C TYR A 23 8.89 2.29 9.73
N ILE A 24 8.14 3.27 10.21
CA ILE A 24 6.69 3.19 10.37
C ILE A 24 6.05 4.22 9.46
N GLY A 25 5.04 3.82 8.70
CA GLY A 25 4.34 4.76 7.82
C GLY A 25 3.51 4.09 6.72
N ILE A 26 3.12 4.85 5.70
CA ILE A 26 2.25 4.35 4.62
C ILE A 26 3.07 4.03 3.38
N VAL A 27 3.06 2.77 2.96
CA VAL A 27 3.73 2.32 1.72
C VAL A 27 2.94 2.83 0.51
N ILE A 28 3.60 3.59 -0.36
CA ILE A 28 2.99 4.16 -1.58
C ILE A 28 3.30 3.36 -2.83
N ASN A 29 4.44 2.67 -2.86
CA ASN A 29 4.76 1.74 -3.93
C ASN A 29 5.77 0.71 -3.43
N GLN A 30 5.58 -0.54 -3.79
CA GLN A 30 6.55 -1.61 -3.60
C GLN A 30 6.62 -2.43 -4.88
N ASP A 31 7.67 -2.23 -5.66
CA ASP A 31 7.96 -3.02 -6.85
C ASP A 31 9.25 -3.85 -6.69
N ALA A 32 9.70 -4.51 -7.76
CA ALA A 32 10.88 -5.38 -7.72
C ALA A 32 12.21 -4.64 -7.46
N SER A 33 12.23 -3.32 -7.71
CA SER A 33 13.42 -2.47 -7.63
C SER A 33 13.37 -1.48 -6.48
N VAL A 34 12.21 -0.85 -6.29
CA VAL A 34 12.05 0.30 -5.42
C VAL A 34 10.84 0.14 -4.52
N THR A 35 11.04 0.41 -3.24
CA THR A 35 9.96 0.59 -2.26
C THR A 35 9.98 2.02 -1.79
N SER A 36 8.83 2.69 -1.86
CA SER A 36 8.64 4.05 -1.39
C SER A 36 7.53 4.08 -0.35
N MET A 37 7.73 4.88 0.70
CA MET A 37 6.74 5.07 1.76
C MET A 37 6.82 6.50 2.32
N TYR A 38 5.71 7.00 2.83
CA TYR A 38 5.74 8.15 3.75
C TYR A 38 6.12 7.66 5.14
N VAL A 39 7.18 8.23 5.73
CA VAL A 39 7.64 7.86 7.06
C VAL A 39 6.95 8.75 8.10
N TYR A 40 6.15 8.13 8.97
CA TYR A 40 5.34 8.82 9.97
C TYR A 40 6.21 9.54 11.02
N THR A 41 7.34 8.94 11.40
CA THR A 41 8.25 9.50 12.40
C THR A 41 9.01 10.74 11.93
N GLU A 42 9.04 11.01 10.62
CA GLU A 42 9.69 12.20 10.03
C GLU A 42 8.76 13.42 10.00
N LEU A 43 7.49 13.26 10.38
CA LEU A 43 6.53 14.38 10.44
C LEU A 43 6.90 15.34 11.58
N HIS A 44 7.04 16.63 11.26
CA HIS A 44 7.63 17.61 12.17
C HIS A 44 6.72 18.00 13.34
N THR A 45 5.40 18.11 13.10
CA THR A 45 4.45 18.59 14.10
C THR A 45 3.39 17.54 14.43
N LYS A 46 2.85 17.59 15.66
CA LYS A 46 1.73 16.72 16.06
C LYS A 46 0.49 16.96 15.22
N ALA A 47 0.22 18.21 14.85
CA ALA A 47 -0.91 18.54 13.97
C ALA A 47 -0.76 17.91 12.58
N GLU A 48 0.45 17.89 12.02
CA GLU A 48 0.72 17.17 10.77
C GLU A 48 0.55 15.66 10.91
N GLN A 49 0.97 15.09 12.04
CA GLN A 49 0.80 13.67 12.35
C GLN A 49 -0.67 13.27 12.45
N GLU A 50 -1.47 14.04 13.19
CA GLU A 50 -2.92 13.83 13.31
C GLU A 50 -3.59 13.92 11.94
N ARG A 51 -3.30 14.98 11.18
CA ARG A 51 -3.86 15.16 9.84
C ARG A 51 -3.44 14.05 8.87
N PHE A 52 -2.21 13.58 8.96
CA PHE A 52 -1.72 12.46 8.15
C PHE A 52 -2.48 11.17 8.44
N LEU A 53 -2.76 10.89 9.72
CA LEU A 53 -3.56 9.72 10.13
C LEU A 53 -5.02 9.84 9.65
N GLU A 54 -5.63 11.03 9.72
CA GLU A 54 -6.97 11.27 9.17
C GLU A 54 -7.03 10.99 7.66
N LEU A 55 -6.04 11.48 6.89
CA LEU A 55 -5.96 11.22 5.45
C LEU A 55 -5.73 9.73 5.16
N GLY A 56 -4.95 9.05 6.01
CA GLY A 56 -4.75 7.60 5.95
C GLY A 56 -6.05 6.83 6.15
N ASP A 57 -6.87 7.23 7.12
CA ASP A 57 -8.17 6.60 7.40
C ASP A 57 -9.15 6.79 6.23
N VAL A 58 -9.27 8.02 5.72
CA VAL A 58 -10.06 8.34 4.51
C VAL A 58 -9.61 7.47 3.35
N TRP A 59 -8.32 7.40 3.06
CA TRP A 59 -7.80 6.55 1.99
C TRP A 59 -8.10 5.06 2.21
N TRP A 60 -7.96 4.57 3.43
CA TRP A 60 -8.16 3.16 3.74
C TRP A 60 -9.61 2.70 3.54
N TRP A 61 -10.57 3.53 3.96
CA TRP A 61 -11.99 3.20 3.93
C TRP A 61 -12.67 3.58 2.60
N GLU A 62 -12.25 4.67 1.97
CA GLU A 62 -12.93 5.19 0.77
C GLU A 62 -12.29 4.72 -0.54
N SER A 63 -11.05 4.23 -0.50
CA SER A 63 -10.38 3.72 -1.70
C SER A 63 -10.57 2.20 -1.88
N ASN A 64 -10.21 1.71 -3.06
CA ASN A 64 -10.10 0.28 -3.33
C ASN A 64 -8.82 -0.37 -2.76
N ARG A 65 -8.01 0.39 -2.00
CA ARG A 65 -6.74 -0.01 -1.37
C ARG A 65 -5.65 -0.51 -2.34
N MET A 66 -5.89 -0.45 -3.65
CA MET A 66 -4.90 -0.74 -4.70
C MET A 66 -4.26 0.52 -5.26
N ILE A 67 -4.93 1.66 -5.15
CA ILE A 67 -4.42 2.96 -5.57
C ILE A 67 -3.65 3.57 -4.38
N PRO A 68 -2.39 4.00 -4.56
CA PRO A 68 -1.62 4.66 -3.52
C PRO A 68 -2.29 5.94 -2.99
N ILE A 69 -2.09 6.24 -1.70
CA ILE A 69 -2.65 7.43 -1.05
C ILE A 69 -2.27 8.74 -1.74
N ASN A 70 -1.05 8.86 -2.28
CA ASN A 70 -0.59 10.06 -2.99
C ASN A 70 -1.21 10.24 -4.38
N ILE A 71 -1.84 9.21 -4.93
CA ILE A 71 -2.65 9.30 -6.15
C ILE A 71 -4.11 9.58 -5.79
N PHE A 72 -4.64 8.89 -4.76
CA PHE A 72 -6.02 9.05 -4.31
C PHE A 72 -6.29 10.44 -3.71
N LEU A 73 -5.35 10.96 -2.90
CA LEU A 73 -5.41 12.26 -2.20
C LEU A 73 -4.26 13.17 -2.66
N ALA A 74 -4.14 13.40 -3.97
CA ALA A 74 -2.96 14.02 -4.56
C ALA A 74 -2.68 15.45 -4.07
N ILE A 75 -3.73 16.23 -3.75
CA ILE A 75 -3.60 17.62 -3.31
C ILE A 75 -3.21 17.66 -1.84
N GLU A 76 -3.90 16.85 -1.02
CA GLU A 76 -3.77 16.77 0.42
C GLU A 76 -2.44 16.14 0.82
N MET A 77 -1.93 15.20 0.02
CA MET A 77 -0.64 14.54 0.28
C MET A 77 0.57 15.36 -0.19
N LYS A 78 0.37 16.43 -0.97
CA LYS A 78 1.46 17.26 -1.51
C LYS A 78 2.39 17.86 -0.44
N PRO A 79 1.91 18.34 0.73
CA PRO A 79 2.78 18.87 1.79
C PRO A 79 3.71 17.82 2.38
N TYR A 80 3.31 16.55 2.41
CA TYR A 80 4.04 15.46 3.05
C TYR A 80 5.17 14.87 2.20
N LYS A 81 5.48 15.45 1.02
CA LYS A 81 6.54 14.94 0.14
C LYS A 81 7.91 14.84 0.81
N TYR A 82 8.19 15.69 1.79
CA TYR A 82 9.46 15.70 2.51
C TYR A 82 9.72 14.43 3.31
N CYS A 83 8.67 13.73 3.77
CA CYS A 83 8.80 12.49 4.53
C CYS A 83 8.74 11.23 3.66
N ILE A 84 8.82 11.36 2.33
CA ILE A 84 8.91 10.21 1.44
C ILE A 84 10.31 9.62 1.53
N MET A 85 10.38 8.37 1.98
CA MET A 85 11.59 7.56 1.92
C MET A 85 11.52 6.61 0.73
N THR A 86 12.62 6.51 0.01
CA THR A 86 12.79 5.57 -1.12
C THR A 86 13.93 4.62 -0.79
N MET A 87 13.66 3.32 -0.95
CA MET A 87 14.55 2.23 -0.57
C MET A 87 14.68 1.23 -1.72
N ASN A 88 15.77 0.47 -1.75
CA ASN A 88 15.91 -0.66 -2.66
C ASN A 88 15.06 -1.83 -2.17
N SER A 89 14.10 -2.29 -2.98
CA SER A 89 13.18 -3.36 -2.58
C SER A 89 13.85 -4.67 -2.19
N LYS A 90 15.06 -4.95 -2.68
CA LYS A 90 15.77 -6.19 -2.33
C LYS A 90 16.14 -6.27 -0.85
N ASP A 91 16.40 -5.12 -0.24
CA ASP A 91 16.84 -5.01 1.16
C ASP A 91 15.69 -4.61 2.10
N VAL A 92 14.47 -4.53 1.55
CA VAL A 92 13.27 -4.11 2.27
C VAL A 92 12.47 -5.33 2.69
N LYS A 93 12.18 -5.41 3.99
CA LYS A 93 11.26 -6.41 4.55
C LYS A 93 10.08 -5.73 5.22
N VAL A 94 8.91 -5.79 4.59
CA VAL A 94 7.67 -5.37 5.23
C VAL A 94 7.29 -6.40 6.28
N SER A 95 7.27 -5.97 7.54
CA SER A 95 7.02 -6.85 8.68
C SER A 95 5.53 -6.91 8.99
N ILE A 96 4.85 -5.76 8.92
CA ILE A 96 3.43 -5.58 9.22
C ILE A 96 2.83 -4.56 8.25
N GLY A 97 1.54 -4.70 7.98
CA GLY A 97 0.73 -3.71 7.28
C GLY A 97 0.58 -3.97 5.78
N PRO A 98 -0.23 -3.14 5.10
CA PRO A 98 -0.53 -3.29 3.69
C PRO A 98 0.63 -2.82 2.80
N CYS A 99 0.66 -3.37 1.58
CA CYS A 99 1.57 -2.94 0.52
C CYS A 99 0.78 -2.64 -0.74
N VAL A 100 1.20 -1.59 -1.45
CA VAL A 100 0.62 -1.21 -2.74
C VAL A 100 1.69 -1.35 -3.82
N ASN A 101 1.34 -1.94 -4.95
CA ASN A 101 2.23 -2.05 -6.11
C ASN A 101 1.52 -1.49 -7.34
N LEU A 102 2.09 -0.43 -7.92
CA LEU A 102 1.53 0.25 -9.08
C LEU A 102 1.39 -0.67 -10.30
N ASN A 103 2.25 -1.67 -10.46
CA ASN A 103 2.18 -2.62 -11.58
C ASN A 103 0.90 -3.48 -11.52
N ASN A 104 0.34 -3.69 -10.33
CA ASN A 104 -0.90 -4.46 -10.17
C ASN A 104 -2.12 -3.70 -10.74
N LEU A 105 -2.05 -2.37 -10.86
CA LEU A 105 -3.12 -1.57 -11.46
C LEU A 105 -3.23 -1.79 -12.98
N ALA A 106 -2.11 -2.12 -13.65
CA ALA A 106 -2.08 -2.35 -15.09
C ALA A 106 -2.69 -3.70 -15.50
N VAL A 107 -2.77 -4.67 -14.58
CA VAL A 107 -3.32 -6.01 -14.87
C VAL A 107 -4.85 -5.93 -14.88
N LYS A 108 -5.41 -5.49 -16.01
CA LYS A 108 -6.85 -5.63 -16.26
C LYS A 108 -7.20 -7.12 -16.19
N ARG A 109 -8.02 -7.53 -15.20
CA ARG A 109 -8.55 -8.90 -15.12
C ARG A 109 -9.42 -9.18 -16.36
N ILE A 110 -8.85 -9.81 -17.38
CA ILE A 110 -9.60 -10.28 -18.55
C ILE A 110 -10.32 -11.57 -18.13
N LYS A 111 -11.65 -11.55 -18.06
CA LYS A 111 -12.43 -12.77 -17.90
C LYS A 111 -12.29 -13.63 -19.16
N ARG A 112 -11.41 -14.62 -19.14
CA ARG A 112 -11.32 -15.62 -20.21
C ARG A 112 -12.51 -16.57 -20.07
N LYS A 113 -13.48 -16.51 -20.99
CA LYS A 113 -14.47 -17.58 -21.12
C LYS A 113 -13.75 -18.80 -21.71
N SER A 114 -13.58 -19.85 -20.92
CA SER A 114 -13.11 -21.14 -21.43
C SER A 114 -14.26 -21.78 -22.22
N VAL A 115 -14.11 -21.90 -23.54
CA VAL A 115 -15.06 -22.64 -24.37
C VAL A 115 -14.48 -24.03 -24.57
N GLN A 116 -15.10 -25.03 -23.96
CA GLN A 116 -14.76 -26.44 -24.18
C GLN A 116 -15.71 -27.00 -25.24
N LEU A 117 -15.15 -27.58 -26.31
CA LEU A 117 -15.94 -28.28 -27.30
C LEU A 117 -16.41 -29.62 -26.71
N VAL A 118 -17.69 -29.72 -26.40
CA VAL A 118 -18.30 -30.98 -25.95
C VAL A 118 -18.80 -31.75 -27.16
N ARG A 119 -18.31 -32.98 -27.36
CA ARG A 119 -18.78 -33.88 -28.41
C ARG A 119 -20.15 -34.43 -28.03
N LYS A 120 -21.11 -34.41 -28.97
CA LYS A 120 -22.44 -35.02 -28.73
C LYS A 120 -22.31 -36.53 -28.55
N PRO A 121 -22.98 -37.14 -27.54
CA PRO A 121 -22.99 -38.59 -27.38
C PRO A 121 -23.68 -39.27 -28.58
N PRO A 122 -23.28 -40.50 -28.95
CA PRO A 122 -23.97 -41.27 -29.98
C PRO A 122 -25.43 -41.55 -29.54
N ARG A 123 -26.35 -41.58 -30.50
CA ARG A 123 -27.74 -41.98 -30.26
C ARG A 123 -27.80 -43.51 -30.27
N ASP A 124 -28.37 -44.08 -29.22
CA ASP A 124 -28.78 -45.50 -29.17
C ASP A 124 -29.94 -45.77 -30.14
#